data_AF-A0A1V6FWY8-F1
#
_entry.id   AF-A0A1V6FWY8-F1
#
_cell.length_a   1.000
_cell.length_b   1.000
_cell.length_c   1.000
_cell.angle_alpha   90.00
_cell.angle_beta   90.00
_cell.angle_gamma   90.00
#
_symmetry.space_group_name_H-M   'P 1'
#
loop_
_entity.id
_entity.type
_entity.pdbx_description
1 polymer ?
#
loop_
_entity_poly.entity_id
_entity_poly.type
_entity_poly.pdbx_seq_one_letter_code
_entity_poly.pdbx_strand_id
1 'polypeptide(L)'
;MASFTISDFFSKQFEKESTNILLNNKHYFSESAVEDYVNQMTNYSLQDYIHYLVEHPISDEITSRDITQLSSIEDCTINFCSVVKEIGNPGMSLIEIATALHADNNYKDNTVALTKYGENHAKTALQLGLAIYKNELWYLTAIGYVFGNLNARVQNKYLSLIQLRDPFYSRVIISLISHDTNLKEFMTVLSESTQTRRASSCLKVLSFFIDQCSIEGVSLNKILK
;
A
#
# COMPACT_ATOMS: atom_id res chain seq x y z
N MET A 1 -3.57 18.13 -20.68
CA MET A 1 -3.34 17.07 -19.67
C MET A 1 -2.01 17.34 -19.02
N ALA A 2 -1.91 17.24 -17.70
CA ALA A 2 -0.62 17.31 -17.01
C ALA A 2 0.14 16.00 -17.31
N SER A 3 1.44 16.10 -17.55
CA SER A 3 2.33 14.94 -17.72
C SER A 3 3.05 14.71 -16.41
N PHE A 4 2.99 13.49 -15.90
CA PHE A 4 3.69 13.09 -14.68
C PHE A 4 4.88 12.21 -15.00
N THR A 5 5.92 12.30 -14.17
CA THR A 5 7.16 11.54 -14.28
C THR A 5 7.34 10.57 -13.10
N ILE A 6 8.34 9.69 -13.19
CA ILE A 6 8.74 8.84 -12.06
C ILE A 6 9.14 9.68 -10.83
N SER A 7 9.77 10.84 -11.03
CA SER A 7 10.11 11.72 -9.90
C SER A 7 8.87 12.24 -9.18
N ASP A 8 7.81 12.57 -9.94
CA ASP A 8 6.53 13.00 -9.37
C ASP A 8 5.87 11.89 -8.54
N PHE A 9 6.01 10.63 -8.96
CA PHE A 9 5.55 9.48 -8.17
C PHE A 9 6.25 9.41 -6.80
N PHE A 10 7.57 9.56 -6.78
CA PHE A 10 8.34 9.50 -5.53
C PHE A 10 8.13 10.74 -4.65
N SER A 11 7.85 11.91 -5.22
CA SER A 11 7.57 13.14 -4.45
C SER A 11 6.22 13.10 -3.71
N LYS A 12 5.26 12.29 -4.20
CA LYS A 12 3.89 12.16 -3.66
C LYS A 12 3.10 13.48 -3.69
N GLN A 13 3.57 14.51 -4.37
CA GLN A 13 2.98 15.85 -4.32
C GLN A 13 1.53 15.86 -4.84
N PHE A 14 1.32 15.31 -6.04
CA PHE A 14 -0.01 15.23 -6.64
C PHE A 14 -1.00 14.44 -5.78
N GLU A 15 -0.56 13.32 -5.20
CA GLU A 15 -1.37 12.46 -4.34
C GLU A 15 -1.80 13.20 -3.06
N LYS A 16 -0.88 13.95 -2.46
CA LYS A 16 -1.12 14.76 -1.27
C LYS A 16 -2.11 15.90 -1.57
N GLU A 17 -1.90 16.62 -2.66
CA GLU A 17 -2.78 17.71 -3.09
C GLU A 17 -4.19 17.20 -3.40
N SER A 18 -4.30 16.14 -4.20
CA SER A 18 -5.58 15.52 -4.56
C SER A 18 -6.31 14.97 -3.33
N THR A 19 -5.59 14.35 -2.39
CA THR A 19 -6.17 13.87 -1.14
C THR A 19 -6.68 15.03 -0.27
N ASN A 20 -5.95 16.14 -0.20
CA ASN A 20 -6.41 17.33 0.51
C ASN A 20 -7.66 17.95 -0.13
N ILE A 21 -7.76 17.93 -1.46
CA ILE A 21 -8.98 18.36 -2.16
C ILE A 21 -10.14 17.42 -1.82
N LEU A 22 -9.95 16.09 -1.92
CA LEU A 22 -10.97 15.10 -1.56
C LEU A 22 -11.52 15.32 -0.14
N LEU A 23 -10.63 15.53 0.84
CA LEU A 23 -11.02 15.61 2.24
C LEU A 23 -11.62 16.96 2.66
N ASN A 24 -11.15 18.08 2.08
CA ASN A 24 -11.53 19.41 2.54
C ASN A 24 -12.43 20.18 1.55
N ASN A 25 -12.41 19.81 0.26
CA ASN A 25 -13.11 20.52 -0.81
C ASN A 25 -13.61 19.53 -1.89
N LYS A 26 -14.39 18.52 -1.46
CA LYS A 26 -14.81 17.38 -2.30
C LYS A 26 -15.48 17.79 -3.62
N HIS A 27 -16.14 18.95 -3.67
CA HIS A 27 -16.75 19.47 -4.89
C HIS A 27 -15.76 19.86 -5.99
N TYR A 28 -14.48 20.06 -5.65
CA TYR A 28 -13.39 20.28 -6.61
C TYR A 28 -12.57 19.01 -6.90
N PHE A 29 -12.91 17.88 -6.26
CA PHE A 29 -12.20 16.63 -6.48
C PHE A 29 -12.56 16.04 -7.85
N SER A 30 -11.55 15.60 -8.59
CA SER A 30 -11.72 14.99 -9.91
C SER A 30 -11.22 13.55 -9.88
N GLU A 31 -12.14 12.59 -9.89
CA GLU A 31 -11.80 11.15 -9.99
C GLU A 31 -10.99 10.88 -11.27
N SER A 32 -11.42 11.44 -12.41
CA SER A 32 -10.74 11.25 -13.69
C SER A 32 -9.31 11.77 -13.72
N ALA A 33 -8.98 12.86 -13.02
CA ALA A 33 -7.61 13.35 -12.94
C ALA A 33 -6.70 12.39 -12.14
N VAL A 34 -7.23 11.77 -11.08
CA VAL A 34 -6.49 10.79 -10.28
C VAL A 34 -6.34 9.48 -11.03
N GLU A 35 -7.39 9.03 -11.72
CA GLU A 35 -7.33 7.86 -12.60
C GLU A 35 -6.29 8.06 -13.71
N ASP A 36 -6.27 9.22 -14.36
CA ASP A 36 -5.26 9.57 -15.37
C ASP A 36 -3.84 9.53 -14.80
N TYR A 37 -3.62 10.12 -13.62
CA TYR A 37 -2.33 10.04 -12.92
C TYR A 37 -1.89 8.59 -12.70
N VAL A 38 -2.76 7.72 -12.16
CA VAL A 38 -2.40 6.32 -11.90
C VAL A 38 -2.10 5.59 -13.21
N ASN A 39 -2.89 5.82 -14.26
CA ASN A 39 -2.64 5.24 -15.59
C ASN A 39 -1.29 5.68 -16.13
N GLN A 40 -0.95 6.98 -16.07
CA GLN A 40 0.36 7.51 -16.49
C GLN A 40 1.51 6.84 -15.72
N MET A 41 1.40 6.71 -14.39
CA MET A 41 2.43 6.04 -13.58
C MET A 41 2.60 4.57 -13.95
N THR A 42 1.50 3.87 -14.24
CA THR A 42 1.55 2.46 -14.62
C THR A 42 2.02 2.22 -16.07
N ASN A 43 2.21 3.27 -16.87
CA ASN A 43 2.76 3.15 -18.24
C ASN A 43 4.29 3.04 -18.27
N TYR A 44 4.99 3.55 -17.27
CA TYR A 44 6.44 3.37 -17.14
C TYR A 44 6.78 1.91 -16.83
N SER A 45 7.95 1.44 -17.26
CA SER A 45 8.38 0.08 -16.93
C SER A 45 8.79 -0.01 -15.46
N LEU A 46 8.61 -1.18 -14.86
CA LEU A 46 9.05 -1.45 -13.49
C LEU A 46 10.58 -1.27 -13.36
N GLN A 47 11.32 -1.60 -14.42
CA GLN A 47 12.77 -1.40 -14.50
C GLN A 47 13.16 0.08 -14.34
N ASP A 48 12.41 1.01 -14.94
CA ASP A 48 12.70 2.44 -14.82
C ASP A 48 12.54 2.93 -13.38
N TYR A 49 11.50 2.45 -12.69
CA TYR A 49 11.31 2.76 -11.27
C TYR A 49 12.40 2.16 -10.39
N ILE A 50 12.83 0.93 -10.68
CA ILE A 50 13.96 0.28 -9.98
C ILE A 50 15.24 1.10 -10.16
N HIS A 51 15.57 1.50 -11.39
CA HIS A 51 16.74 2.34 -11.65
C HIS A 51 16.68 3.65 -10.87
N TYR A 52 15.53 4.34 -10.91
CA TYR A 52 15.34 5.58 -10.14
C TYR A 52 15.56 5.35 -8.64
N LEU A 53 15.01 4.27 -8.08
CA LEU A 53 15.15 3.94 -6.66
C LEU A 53 16.61 3.62 -6.28
N VAL A 54 17.38 2.96 -7.14
CA VAL A 54 18.80 2.67 -6.90
C VAL A 54 19.63 3.96 -6.89
N GLU A 55 19.32 4.91 -7.77
CA GLU A 55 19.98 6.23 -7.81
C GLU A 55 19.54 7.14 -6.65
N HIS A 56 18.31 6.98 -6.16
CA HIS A 56 17.69 7.80 -5.13
C HIS A 56 17.10 6.92 -4.00
N PRO A 57 17.96 6.18 -3.26
CA PRO A 57 17.48 5.22 -2.27
C PRO A 57 16.76 5.92 -1.11
N ILE A 58 15.72 5.27 -0.59
CA ILE A 58 14.99 5.74 0.59
C ILE A 58 15.88 5.63 1.82
N SER A 59 16.17 6.77 2.44
CA SER A 59 17.04 6.88 3.62
C SER A 59 16.32 6.66 4.95
N ASP A 60 14.98 6.67 4.95
CA ASP A 60 14.17 6.55 6.16
C ASP A 60 14.47 5.22 6.90
N GLU A 61 14.54 5.28 8.23
CA GLU A 61 14.74 4.11 9.07
C GLU A 61 13.53 3.16 9.03
N ILE A 62 13.77 1.85 8.96
CA ILE A 62 12.71 0.86 9.12
C ILE A 62 12.31 0.81 10.59
N THR A 63 11.05 1.09 10.86
CA THR A 63 10.44 0.95 12.18
C THR A 63 9.46 -0.21 12.22
N SER A 64 8.95 -0.53 13.41
CA SER A 64 7.93 -1.57 13.59
C SER A 64 6.60 -1.30 12.86
N ARG A 65 6.38 -0.05 12.42
CA ARG A 65 5.19 0.39 11.65
C ARG A 65 5.30 0.02 10.17
N ASP A 66 6.51 -0.07 9.65
CA ASP A 66 6.80 -0.38 8.24
C ASP A 66 6.74 -1.89 7.97
N ILE A 67 6.79 -2.71 9.02
CA ILE A 67 6.72 -4.16 8.88
C ILE A 67 5.25 -4.60 8.90
N THR A 68 4.73 -4.89 7.70
CA THR A 68 3.33 -5.23 7.47
C THR A 68 2.85 -6.39 8.33
N GLN A 69 1.62 -6.24 8.81
CA GLN A 69 0.85 -7.29 9.44
C GLN A 69 -0.58 -7.22 8.91
N LEU A 70 -1.01 -8.27 8.21
CA LEU A 70 -2.35 -8.35 7.62
C LEU A 70 -2.95 -9.73 7.84
N SER A 71 -4.27 -9.81 7.76
CA SER A 71 -4.99 -11.11 7.73
C SER A 71 -5.41 -11.44 6.29
N SER A 72 -5.93 -10.46 5.56
CA SER A 72 -6.41 -10.58 4.18
C SER A 72 -5.87 -9.41 3.36
N ILE A 73 -5.31 -9.69 2.18
CA ILE A 73 -4.78 -8.64 1.30
C ILE A 73 -5.90 -7.86 0.60
N GLU A 74 -7.01 -8.55 0.30
CA GLU A 74 -8.22 -7.97 -0.30
C GLU A 74 -8.87 -6.98 0.67
N ASP A 75 -8.89 -7.31 1.97
CA ASP A 75 -9.39 -6.45 3.04
C ASP A 75 -8.47 -5.26 3.34
N CYS A 76 -7.23 -5.26 2.83
CA CYS A 76 -6.33 -4.10 2.87
C CYS A 76 -6.41 -3.24 1.60
N THR A 77 -7.07 -3.74 0.55
CA THR A 77 -7.05 -3.13 -0.80
C THR A 77 -8.46 -2.85 -1.28
N ILE A 78 -9.04 -3.71 -2.11
CA ILE A 78 -10.32 -3.50 -2.79
C ILE A 78 -11.46 -3.37 -1.78
N ASN A 79 -11.56 -4.28 -0.80
CA ASN A 79 -12.67 -4.26 0.14
C ASN A 79 -12.61 -3.03 1.04
N PHE A 80 -11.41 -2.66 1.53
CA PHE A 80 -11.21 -1.42 2.29
C PHE A 80 -11.65 -0.19 1.49
N CYS A 81 -11.21 -0.10 0.23
CA CYS A 81 -11.58 1.03 -0.63
C CYS A 81 -13.09 1.07 -0.88
N SER A 82 -13.74 -0.08 -1.12
CA SER A 82 -15.18 -0.15 -1.36
C SER A 82 -15.97 0.31 -0.14
N VAL A 83 -15.72 -0.28 1.04
CA VAL A 83 -16.52 -0.01 2.24
C VAL A 83 -16.42 1.46 2.68
N VAL A 84 -15.24 2.07 2.57
CA VAL A 84 -15.06 3.48 2.95
C VAL A 84 -15.63 4.42 1.87
N LYS A 85 -15.52 4.06 0.58
CA LYS A 85 -16.06 4.87 -0.54
C LYS A 85 -17.59 4.87 -0.55
N GLU A 86 -18.22 3.73 -0.32
CA GLU A 86 -19.68 3.53 -0.34
C GLU A 86 -20.41 4.48 0.62
N ILE A 87 -19.83 4.71 1.80
CA ILE A 87 -20.37 5.65 2.79
C ILE A 87 -19.92 7.11 2.58
N GLY A 88 -19.24 7.39 1.47
CA GLY A 88 -18.84 8.74 1.06
C GLY A 88 -17.48 9.23 1.58
N ASN A 89 -16.64 8.34 2.14
CA ASN A 89 -15.36 8.64 2.79
C ASN A 89 -15.45 9.62 3.99
N PRO A 90 -16.32 9.37 5.00
CA PRO A 90 -16.52 10.28 6.13
C PRO A 90 -15.40 10.22 7.18
N GLY A 91 -14.45 9.28 7.03
CA GLY A 91 -13.51 8.92 8.09
C GLY A 91 -14.11 7.85 9.00
N MET A 92 -13.35 6.80 9.28
CA MET A 92 -13.80 5.67 10.10
C MET A 92 -12.78 5.34 11.19
N SER A 93 -13.28 4.96 12.36
CA SER A 93 -12.48 4.33 13.40
C SER A 93 -12.10 2.90 13.02
N LEU A 94 -11.12 2.33 13.71
CA LEU A 94 -10.69 0.94 13.47
C LEU A 94 -11.81 -0.08 13.71
N ILE A 95 -12.70 0.19 14.67
CA ILE A 95 -13.84 -0.68 14.96
C ILE A 95 -14.84 -0.61 13.81
N GLU A 96 -15.18 0.59 13.33
CA GLU A 96 -16.08 0.77 12.19
C GLU A 96 -15.52 0.10 10.93
N ILE A 97 -14.22 0.26 10.65
CA ILE A 97 -13.54 -0.42 9.53
C ILE A 97 -13.68 -1.93 9.67
N ALA A 98 -13.35 -2.48 10.85
CA ALA A 98 -13.40 -3.91 11.08
C ALA A 98 -14.83 -4.45 10.95
N THR A 99 -15.84 -3.73 11.46
CA THR A 99 -17.25 -4.10 11.32
C THR A 99 -17.73 -4.05 9.87
N ALA A 100 -17.26 -3.08 9.08
CA ALA A 100 -17.64 -2.98 7.67
C ALA A 100 -16.98 -4.07 6.80
N LEU A 101 -15.73 -4.42 7.10
CA LEU A 101 -14.99 -5.49 6.41
C LEU A 101 -15.45 -6.90 6.83
N HIS A 102 -15.86 -7.07 8.08
CA HIS A 102 -16.36 -8.33 8.62
C HIS A 102 -17.86 -8.28 8.87
N ALA A 103 -18.62 -8.71 7.87
CA ALA A 103 -20.07 -8.91 7.98
C ALA A 103 -20.46 -10.10 8.89
N ASP A 104 -19.54 -11.03 9.17
CA ASP A 104 -19.82 -12.26 9.93
C ASP A 104 -19.49 -12.14 11.43
N ASN A 105 -20.44 -12.57 12.26
CA ASN A 105 -20.54 -12.32 13.71
C ASN A 105 -19.43 -12.89 14.62
N ASN A 106 -18.36 -13.48 14.08
CA ASN A 106 -17.38 -14.26 14.86
C ASN A 106 -16.55 -13.42 15.86
N TYR A 107 -16.52 -12.10 15.72
CA TYR A 107 -15.79 -11.18 16.61
C TYR A 107 -16.68 -10.21 17.38
N LYS A 108 -18.02 -10.33 17.27
CA LYS A 108 -18.97 -9.40 17.92
C LYS A 108 -18.74 -9.27 19.43
N ASP A 109 -18.26 -10.33 20.07
CA ASP A 109 -18.04 -10.37 21.52
C ASP A 109 -16.58 -10.07 21.93
N ASN A 110 -15.68 -9.76 20.98
CA ASN A 110 -14.27 -9.50 21.26
C ASN A 110 -13.77 -8.20 20.60
N THR A 111 -14.04 -7.08 21.26
CA THR A 111 -13.62 -5.74 20.82
C THR A 111 -12.11 -5.62 20.61
N VAL A 112 -11.29 -6.33 21.38
CA VAL A 112 -9.82 -6.30 21.24
C VAL A 112 -9.39 -6.94 19.92
N ALA A 113 -9.93 -8.12 19.61
CA ALA A 113 -9.65 -8.79 18.34
C ALA A 113 -10.17 -7.99 17.14
N LEU A 114 -11.37 -7.41 17.26
CA LEU A 114 -11.99 -6.57 16.23
C LEU A 114 -11.15 -5.30 15.95
N THR A 115 -10.73 -4.60 17.00
CA THR A 115 -9.89 -3.40 16.87
C THR A 115 -8.56 -3.73 16.21
N LYS A 116 -7.92 -4.84 16.61
CA LYS A 116 -6.66 -5.31 16.01
C LYS A 116 -6.83 -5.70 14.55
N TYR A 117 -7.97 -6.29 14.17
CA TYR A 117 -8.27 -6.57 12.78
C TYR A 117 -8.36 -5.28 11.97
N GLY A 118 -9.14 -4.30 12.41
CA GLY A 118 -9.23 -2.99 11.75
C GLY A 118 -7.86 -2.30 11.65
N GLU A 119 -7.07 -2.35 12.73
CA GLU A 119 -5.72 -1.79 12.79
C GLU A 119 -4.80 -2.37 11.71
N ASN A 120 -4.76 -3.69 11.60
CA ASN A 120 -3.91 -4.39 10.62
C ASN A 120 -4.25 -3.99 9.18
N HIS A 121 -5.55 -3.94 8.84
CA HIS A 121 -5.99 -3.66 7.48
C HIS A 121 -5.84 -2.18 7.12
N ALA A 122 -6.23 -1.26 8.03
CA ALA A 122 -6.08 0.16 7.80
C ALA A 122 -4.61 0.60 7.70
N LYS A 123 -3.73 0.06 8.54
CA LYS A 123 -2.28 0.31 8.44
C LYS A 123 -1.68 -0.24 7.15
N THR A 124 -2.07 -1.44 6.74
CA THR A 124 -1.59 -2.01 5.46
C THR A 124 -2.12 -1.20 4.28
N ALA A 125 -3.39 -0.77 4.29
CA ALA A 125 -3.95 0.12 3.28
C ALA A 125 -3.20 1.47 3.20
N LEU A 126 -2.76 2.01 4.34
CA LEU A 126 -1.90 3.19 4.41
C LEU A 126 -0.52 2.93 3.77
N GLN A 127 0.12 1.79 4.05
CA GLN A 127 1.39 1.41 3.41
C GLN A 127 1.24 1.27 1.90
N LEU A 128 0.09 0.78 1.44
CA LEU A 128 -0.27 0.67 0.03
C LEU A 128 -0.78 1.99 -0.59
N GLY A 129 -0.68 3.11 0.15
CA GLY A 129 -1.04 4.44 -0.35
C GLY A 129 -2.54 4.63 -0.60
N LEU A 130 -3.38 3.72 -0.10
CA LEU A 130 -4.84 3.73 -0.28
C LEU A 130 -5.56 4.45 0.86
N ALA A 131 -4.97 4.48 2.05
CA ALA A 131 -5.56 5.10 3.23
C ALA A 131 -4.69 6.22 3.83
N ILE A 132 -5.31 7.11 4.60
CA ILE A 132 -4.64 8.14 5.40
C ILE A 132 -5.29 8.25 6.78
N TYR A 133 -4.47 8.45 7.81
CA TYR A 133 -4.93 8.70 9.17
C TYR A 133 -4.92 10.20 9.47
N LYS A 134 -6.04 10.76 9.90
CA LYS A 134 -6.19 12.18 10.23
C LYS A 134 -7.23 12.36 11.34
N ASN A 135 -6.91 13.16 12.36
CA ASN A 135 -7.84 13.48 13.47
C ASN A 135 -8.47 12.22 14.10
N GLU A 136 -7.65 11.21 14.40
CA GLU A 136 -8.08 9.93 14.98
C GLU A 136 -8.98 9.04 14.11
N LEU A 137 -9.15 9.38 12.83
CA LEU A 137 -9.97 8.62 11.87
C LEU A 137 -9.16 8.25 10.62
N TRP A 138 -9.60 7.17 9.97
CA TRP A 138 -9.01 6.64 8.74
C TRP A 138 -9.89 6.99 7.55
N TYR A 139 -9.28 7.55 6.51
CA TYR A 139 -9.92 7.95 5.27
C TYR A 139 -9.23 7.26 4.10
N LEU A 140 -9.89 7.24 2.95
CA LEU A 140 -9.21 6.98 1.68
C LEU A 140 -8.37 8.18 1.25
N THR A 141 -7.21 7.87 0.67
CA THR A 141 -6.48 8.83 -0.17
C THR A 141 -7.26 9.07 -1.47
N ALA A 142 -6.85 10.08 -2.25
CA ALA A 142 -7.37 10.28 -3.60
C ALA A 142 -7.26 9.00 -4.45
N ILE A 143 -6.14 8.28 -4.35
CA ILE A 143 -5.94 7.02 -5.08
C ILE A 143 -6.85 5.93 -4.52
N GLY A 144 -6.92 5.75 -3.20
CA GLY A 144 -7.84 4.78 -2.59
C GLY A 144 -9.30 5.01 -3.00
N TYR A 145 -9.69 6.29 -3.17
CA TYR A 145 -11.04 6.66 -3.61
C TYR A 145 -11.35 6.24 -5.04
N VAL A 146 -10.38 6.20 -5.95
CA VAL A 146 -10.59 5.77 -7.35
C VAL A 146 -10.13 4.35 -7.61
N PHE A 147 -9.48 3.69 -6.65
CA PHE A 147 -8.79 2.42 -6.85
C PHE A 147 -9.72 1.34 -7.43
N GLY A 148 -10.95 1.23 -6.92
CA GLY A 148 -11.96 0.29 -7.40
C GLY A 148 -12.46 0.55 -8.83
N ASN A 149 -12.29 1.75 -9.36
CA ASN A 149 -12.65 2.10 -10.74
C ASN A 149 -11.58 1.63 -11.75
N LEU A 150 -10.34 1.42 -11.29
CA LEU A 150 -9.23 0.98 -12.13
C LEU A 150 -9.39 -0.50 -12.49
N ASN A 151 -8.90 -0.90 -13.67
CA ASN A 151 -8.87 -2.31 -14.03
C ASN A 151 -7.81 -3.07 -13.22
N ALA A 152 -7.98 -4.39 -13.08
CA ALA A 152 -7.11 -5.24 -12.25
C ALA A 152 -5.62 -5.18 -12.64
N ARG A 153 -5.29 -4.98 -13.92
CA ARG A 153 -3.89 -4.84 -14.37
C ARG A 153 -3.27 -3.57 -13.83
N VAL A 154 -3.98 -2.44 -13.93
CA VAL A 154 -3.53 -1.13 -13.42
C VAL A 154 -3.45 -1.16 -11.89
N GLN A 155 -4.44 -1.76 -11.22
CA GLN A 155 -4.44 -1.95 -9.76
C GLN A 155 -3.19 -2.71 -9.30
N ASN A 156 -2.93 -3.89 -9.86
CA ASN A 156 -1.78 -4.72 -9.47
C ASN A 156 -0.45 -4.01 -9.74
N LYS A 157 -0.31 -3.35 -10.91
CA LYS A 157 0.90 -2.60 -11.21
C LYS A 157 1.07 -1.39 -10.28
N TYR A 158 0.00 -0.69 -9.92
CA TYR A 158 0.11 0.37 -8.92
C TYR A 158 0.58 -0.20 -7.56
N LEU A 159 0.02 -1.33 -7.12
CA LEU A 159 0.41 -2.00 -5.86
C LEU A 159 1.84 -2.57 -5.88
N SER A 160 2.41 -2.87 -7.05
CA SER A 160 3.84 -3.18 -7.17
C SER A 160 4.70 -1.92 -7.05
N LEU A 161 4.27 -0.82 -7.66
CA LEU A 161 5.02 0.44 -7.66
C LEU A 161 5.05 1.11 -6.28
N ILE A 162 3.93 1.11 -5.56
CA ILE A 162 3.84 1.76 -4.23
C ILE A 162 4.88 1.20 -3.24
N GLN A 163 5.22 -0.09 -3.35
CA GLN A 163 6.20 -0.74 -2.48
C GLN A 163 7.60 -0.14 -2.62
N LEU A 164 7.93 0.42 -3.78
CA LEU A 164 9.20 1.11 -4.00
C LEU A 164 9.30 2.40 -3.18
N ARG A 165 8.18 2.92 -2.67
CA ARG A 165 8.10 4.12 -1.81
C ARG A 165 8.05 3.82 -0.32
N ASP A 166 7.99 2.55 0.07
CA ASP A 166 7.94 2.12 1.46
C ASP A 166 9.37 1.80 1.96
N PRO A 167 9.79 2.29 3.14
CA PRO A 167 11.17 2.08 3.62
C PRO A 167 11.55 0.60 3.79
N PHE A 168 10.62 -0.25 4.20
CA PHE A 168 10.88 -1.68 4.36
C PHE A 168 10.96 -2.37 3.00
N TYR A 169 9.93 -2.23 2.17
CA TYR A 169 9.88 -2.93 0.88
C TYR A 169 10.95 -2.45 -0.09
N SER A 170 11.23 -1.14 -0.15
CA SER A 170 12.27 -0.61 -1.04
C SER A 170 13.65 -1.21 -0.76
N ARG A 171 14.05 -1.34 0.51
CA ARG A 171 15.34 -1.95 0.89
C ARG A 171 15.38 -3.46 0.58
N VAL A 172 14.28 -4.16 0.84
CA VAL A 172 14.15 -5.59 0.46
C VAL A 172 14.28 -5.75 -1.05
N ILE A 173 13.61 -4.89 -1.83
CA ILE A 173 13.64 -4.94 -3.30
C ILE A 173 15.04 -4.64 -3.84
N ILE A 174 15.72 -3.59 -3.36
CA ILE A 174 17.10 -3.27 -3.76
C ILE A 174 18.04 -4.46 -3.48
N SER A 175 17.89 -5.08 -2.30
CA SER A 175 18.63 -6.29 -1.95
C SER A 175 18.32 -7.43 -2.92
N LEU A 176 17.05 -7.68 -3.20
CA LEU A 176 16.58 -8.80 -4.03
C LEU A 176 16.99 -8.69 -5.51
N ILE A 177 17.18 -7.47 -6.00
CA ILE A 177 17.72 -7.24 -7.35
C ILE A 177 19.21 -7.55 -7.42
N SER A 178 19.92 -7.43 -6.30
CA SER A 178 21.38 -7.52 -6.24
C SER A 178 21.88 -8.90 -5.80
N HIS A 179 21.17 -9.59 -4.90
CA HIS A 179 21.56 -10.88 -4.35
C HIS A 179 20.38 -11.63 -3.73
N ASP A 180 20.57 -12.90 -3.38
CA ASP A 180 19.58 -13.67 -2.61
C ASP A 180 19.31 -12.96 -1.26
N THR A 181 18.04 -12.78 -0.90
CA THR A 181 17.62 -11.90 0.21
C THR A 181 16.88 -12.68 1.29
N ASN A 182 17.33 -12.57 2.53
CA ASN A 182 16.57 -13.05 3.70
C ASN A 182 15.73 -11.91 4.27
N LEU A 183 14.40 -12.04 4.19
CA LEU A 183 13.47 -11.01 4.61
C LEU A 183 13.61 -10.63 6.09
N LYS A 184 14.00 -11.58 6.95
CA LYS A 184 14.11 -11.36 8.41
C LYS A 184 15.23 -10.38 8.77
N GLU A 185 16.25 -10.25 7.93
CA GLU A 185 17.36 -9.30 8.13
C GLU A 185 16.88 -7.83 8.10
N PHE A 186 15.72 -7.56 7.51
CA PHE A 186 15.10 -6.23 7.46
C PHE A 186 14.07 -6.02 8.58
N MET A 187 13.86 -7.01 9.44
CA MET A 187 12.85 -6.99 10.51
C MET A 187 13.47 -6.95 11.92
N THR A 188 14.74 -6.57 12.05
CA THR A 188 15.50 -6.65 13.32
C THR A 188 14.94 -5.82 14.47
N VAL A 189 14.08 -4.83 14.17
CA VAL A 189 13.34 -4.06 15.18
C VAL A 189 12.26 -4.88 15.91
N LEU A 190 12.00 -6.12 15.49
CA LEU A 190 11.04 -7.04 16.09
C LEU A 190 11.74 -8.25 16.73
N SER A 191 11.07 -8.89 17.70
CA SER A 191 11.52 -10.18 18.22
C SER A 191 11.50 -11.27 17.12
N GLU A 192 12.40 -12.25 17.19
CA GLU A 192 12.48 -13.35 16.19
C GLU A 192 11.14 -14.08 15.97
N SER A 193 10.39 -14.30 17.06
CA SER A 193 9.05 -14.90 17.01
C SER A 193 8.07 -14.02 16.20
N THR A 194 8.18 -12.71 16.34
CA THR A 194 7.36 -11.74 15.60
C THR A 194 7.82 -11.63 14.14
N GLN A 195 9.13 -11.65 13.87
CA GLN A 195 9.68 -11.67 12.52
C GLN A 195 9.14 -12.87 11.73
N THR A 196 9.23 -14.07 12.32
CA THR A 196 8.71 -15.30 11.71
C THR A 196 7.23 -15.19 11.39
N ARG A 197 6.43 -14.64 12.31
CA ARG A 197 4.99 -14.43 12.11
C ARG A 197 4.68 -13.40 11.02
N ARG A 198 5.42 -12.29 10.95
CA ARG A 198 5.17 -11.20 9.99
C ARG A 198 5.75 -11.45 8.60
N ALA A 199 6.74 -12.33 8.47
CA ALA A 199 7.34 -12.68 7.18
C ALA A 199 6.29 -13.13 6.15
N SER A 200 5.29 -13.92 6.56
CA SER A 200 4.21 -14.35 5.67
C SER A 200 3.32 -13.20 5.18
N SER A 201 3.04 -12.21 6.05
CA SER A 201 2.27 -11.02 5.69
C SER A 201 3.04 -10.15 4.71
N CYS A 202 4.34 -9.94 4.97
CA CYS A 202 5.20 -9.15 4.10
C CYS A 202 5.39 -9.82 2.73
N LEU A 203 5.52 -11.15 2.68
CA LEU A 203 5.58 -11.89 1.40
C LEU A 203 4.30 -11.75 0.57
N LYS A 204 3.12 -11.69 1.22
CA LYS A 204 1.84 -11.46 0.52
C LYS A 204 1.74 -10.07 -0.12
N VAL A 205 2.39 -9.07 0.46
CA VAL A 205 2.46 -7.73 -0.16
C VAL A 205 3.55 -7.71 -1.24
N LEU A 206 4.72 -8.26 -0.93
CA LEU A 206 5.86 -8.34 -1.85
C LEU A 206 5.53 -9.12 -3.13
N SER A 207 4.56 -10.03 -3.09
CA SER A 207 4.13 -10.77 -4.28
C SER A 207 3.63 -9.85 -5.39
N PHE A 208 2.99 -8.70 -5.12
CA PHE A 208 2.62 -7.78 -6.22
C PHE A 208 3.85 -7.33 -7.01
N PHE A 209 4.96 -7.05 -6.33
CA PHE A 209 6.21 -6.68 -6.99
C PHE A 209 6.84 -7.86 -7.74
N ILE A 210 6.92 -9.03 -7.11
CA ILE A 210 7.49 -10.25 -7.73
C ILE A 210 6.68 -10.66 -8.98
N ASP A 211 5.36 -10.65 -8.87
CA ASP A 211 4.46 -11.01 -9.96
C ASP A 211 4.57 -10.00 -11.10
N GLN A 212 4.67 -8.69 -10.80
CA GLN A 212 4.87 -7.67 -11.82
C GLN A 212 6.24 -7.79 -12.50
N CYS A 213 7.30 -8.14 -11.76
CA CYS A 213 8.61 -8.47 -12.35
C CYS A 213 8.50 -9.63 -13.35
N SER A 214 7.77 -10.70 -12.99
CA SER A 214 7.52 -11.84 -13.88
C SER A 214 6.76 -11.42 -15.16
N ILE A 215 5.74 -10.55 -15.02
CA ILE A 215 4.97 -10.01 -16.16
C ILE A 215 5.85 -9.17 -17.10
N GLU A 216 6.77 -8.37 -16.55
CA GLU A 216 7.61 -7.46 -17.33
C GLU A 216 9.00 -8.02 -17.70
N GLY A 217 9.31 -9.26 -17.30
CA GLY A 217 10.59 -9.90 -17.58
C GLY A 217 11.78 -9.36 -16.78
N VAL A 218 11.53 -8.75 -15.63
CA VAL A 218 12.57 -8.28 -14.70
C VAL A 218 13.07 -9.46 -13.88
N SER A 219 14.38 -9.75 -13.96
CA SER A 219 15.00 -10.85 -13.23
C SER A 219 15.21 -10.48 -11.76
N LEU A 220 14.86 -11.39 -10.85
CA LEU A 220 15.06 -11.25 -9.41
C LEU A 220 15.90 -12.42 -8.88
N ASN A 221 16.66 -12.17 -7.80
CA ASN A 221 17.31 -13.23 -7.03
C ASN A 221 16.28 -13.94 -6.12
N LYS A 222 16.74 -14.92 -5.34
CA LYS A 222 15.84 -15.74 -4.51
C LYS A 222 15.55 -15.09 -3.17
N ILE A 223 14.31 -15.22 -2.72
CA ILE A 223 13.95 -14.93 -1.33
C ILE A 223 14.25 -16.17 -0.47
N LEU A 224 15.04 -15.95 0.57
CA LEU A 224 15.38 -16.92 1.61
C LEU A 224 14.40 -16.79 2.79
N LYS A 225 14.06 -17.93 3.40
CA LYS A 225 13.06 -18.03 4.49
C LYS A 225 13.71 -18.05 5.87
#